data_AF-A0A511FFQ9-F1
#
_entry.id   AF-A0A511FFQ9-F1
#
_cell.length_a   1.000
_cell.length_b   1.000
_cell.length_c   1.000
_cell.angle_alpha   90.00
_cell.angle_beta   90.00
_cell.angle_gamma   90.00
#
_symmetry.space_group_name_H-M   'P 1'
#
loop_
_entity.id
_entity.type
_entity.pdbx_description
1 polymer ?
#
loop_
_entity_poly.entity_id
_entity_poly.type
_entity_poly.pdbx_seq_one_letter_code
_entity_poly.pdbx_strand_id
1 'polypeptide(L)'
;MSTGGQFVTKARAEVALDLEAVHHGHGTTLVEQARELWHLWQGGAIEEYTRLEREVLASVPHLDTSLVADDFYHPMLQALADGKAHEAESLGRRLDVIAERERAWREGGYTPPTFTKDEQTSGPVTYRKSTGSNYTGYRDVTAIAKDVRADLRAAQRAGFIPPDVTISVRSSKYAGGQALDLRVEGLSEDDQFQRRSPLDPSWQRRYSAYAHQVRDRVKAIASAYSHDDTSSETDYWNVTYYCNVTLADPAPVTDGVLL
;
A
#
# COMPACT_ATOMS: atom_id res chain seq x y z
N MET A 1 -43.41 2.40 -2.23
CA MET A 1 -43.04 3.48 -1.30
C MET A 1 -41.53 3.40 -1.11
N SER A 2 -40.78 4.33 -1.72
CA SER A 2 -39.31 4.36 -1.67
C SER A 2 -38.90 5.46 -0.68
N THR A 3 -38.42 5.05 0.50
CA THR A 3 -37.79 5.95 1.47
C THR A 3 -36.32 6.14 1.09
N GLY A 4 -36.04 7.22 0.36
CA GLY A 4 -34.68 7.68 0.09
C GLY A 4 -34.05 8.25 1.37
N GLY A 5 -33.17 7.48 2.00
CA GLY A 5 -32.34 7.93 3.09
C GLY A 5 -31.20 8.80 2.55
N GLN A 6 -31.23 10.09 2.86
CA GLN A 6 -30.10 11.00 2.65
C GLN A 6 -29.00 10.66 3.66
N PHE A 7 -27.90 10.08 3.18
CA PHE A 7 -26.68 9.95 3.97
C PHE A 7 -25.99 11.30 4.00
N VAL A 8 -26.11 12.02 5.12
CA VAL A 8 -25.29 13.19 5.40
C VAL A 8 -23.88 12.69 5.73
N THR A 9 -22.96 12.81 4.77
CA THR A 9 -21.52 12.70 5.01
C THR A 9 -21.11 13.86 5.91
N LYS A 10 -21.02 13.63 7.21
CA LYS A 10 -20.31 14.55 8.12
C LYS A 10 -18.87 14.66 7.62
N ALA A 11 -18.46 15.88 7.25
CA ALA A 11 -17.06 16.18 7.01
C ALA A 11 -16.26 15.77 8.25
N ARG A 12 -15.40 14.76 8.08
CA ARG A 12 -14.46 14.33 9.12
C ARG A 12 -13.46 15.48 9.22
N ALA A 13 -13.34 16.09 10.40
CA ALA A 13 -12.37 17.13 10.65
C ALA A 13 -11.00 16.64 10.16
N GLU A 14 -10.35 17.42 9.30
CA GLU A 14 -8.96 17.22 8.91
C GLU A 14 -8.16 17.21 10.21
N VAL A 15 -7.76 16.03 10.65
CA VAL A 15 -6.69 15.91 11.63
C VAL A 15 -5.45 16.23 10.84
N ALA A 16 -5.09 17.51 10.78
CA ALA A 16 -3.74 17.93 10.46
C ALA A 16 -2.86 17.25 11.52
N LEU A 17 -2.32 16.08 11.17
CA LEU A 17 -1.30 15.44 11.97
C LEU A 17 -0.09 16.34 11.83
N ASP A 18 0.09 17.21 12.82
CA ASP A 18 1.32 17.94 12.99
C ASP A 18 2.41 16.87 13.14
N LEU A 19 3.26 16.75 12.11
CA LEU A 19 4.41 15.87 12.09
C LEU A 19 5.45 16.46 13.05
N GLU A 20 5.14 16.52 14.35
CA GLU A 20 6.16 16.80 15.35
C GLU A 20 7.17 15.66 15.30
N ALA A 21 8.35 16.01 14.75
CA ALA A 21 9.44 15.11 14.52
C ALA A 21 9.80 14.39 15.82
N VAL A 22 9.48 13.10 15.89
CA VAL A 22 9.95 12.23 16.95
C VAL A 22 11.48 12.14 16.81
N HIS A 23 12.20 12.94 17.61
CA HIS A 23 13.65 12.91 17.69
C HIS A 23 14.10 11.64 18.43
N HIS A 24 14.28 10.55 17.69
CA HIS A 24 15.02 9.39 18.18
C HIS A 24 16.54 9.65 18.13
N GLY A 25 17.27 9.12 19.11
CA GLY A 25 18.69 9.37 19.35
C GLY A 25 19.60 9.05 18.14
N HIS A 26 20.76 9.70 18.14
CA HIS A 26 21.80 9.87 17.10
C HIS A 26 22.22 8.67 16.23
N GLY A 27 21.28 7.91 15.65
CA GLY A 27 21.52 7.17 14.42
C GLY A 27 21.59 8.17 13.26
N THR A 28 22.48 7.93 12.30
CA THR A 28 22.50 8.70 11.06
C THR A 28 21.13 8.64 10.41
N THR A 29 20.55 9.81 10.13
CA THR A 29 19.25 9.92 9.45
C THR A 29 19.36 9.34 8.04
N LEU A 30 18.26 8.86 7.45
CA LEU A 30 18.27 8.38 6.05
C LEU A 30 18.80 9.45 5.08
N VAL A 31 18.59 10.73 5.39
CA VAL A 31 19.13 11.85 4.62
C VAL A 31 20.65 11.91 4.69
N GLU A 32 21.24 11.71 5.87
CA GLU A 32 22.69 11.69 6.03
C GLU A 32 23.30 10.51 5.27
N GLN A 33 22.66 9.34 5.33
CA GLN A 33 23.06 8.17 4.53
C GLN A 33 22.98 8.47 3.03
N ALA A 34 21.93 9.16 2.57
CA ALA A 34 21.79 9.59 1.18
C ALA A 34 22.86 10.60 0.73
N ARG A 35 23.26 11.52 1.62
CA ARG A 35 24.38 12.44 1.37
C ARG A 35 25.70 11.68 1.25
N GLU A 36 25.93 10.72 2.15
CA GLU A 36 27.11 9.86 2.08
C GLU A 36 27.15 9.08 0.76
N LEU A 37 26.02 8.49 0.35
CA LEU A 37 25.85 7.81 -0.93
C LEU A 37 26.14 8.72 -2.12
N TRP A 38 25.63 9.95 -2.09
CA TRP A 38 25.89 10.92 -3.14
C TRP A 38 27.39 11.22 -3.27
N HIS A 39 28.09 11.39 -2.15
CA HIS A 39 29.55 11.57 -2.14
C HIS A 39 30.31 10.33 -2.63
N LEU A 40 29.89 9.13 -2.22
CA LEU A 40 30.47 7.87 -2.70
C LEU A 40 30.27 7.70 -4.21
N TRP A 41 29.09 8.03 -4.72
CA TRP A 41 28.77 8.00 -6.15
C TRP A 41 29.64 8.97 -6.95
N GLN A 42 29.79 10.21 -6.48
CA GLN A 42 30.70 11.19 -7.09
C GLN A 42 32.17 10.74 -7.05
N GLY A 43 32.57 10.01 -6.02
CA GLY A 43 33.92 9.46 -5.85
C GLY A 43 34.20 8.18 -6.66
N GLY A 44 33.21 7.61 -7.34
CA GLY A 44 33.34 6.35 -8.08
C GLY A 44 33.40 5.09 -7.19
N ALA A 45 32.96 5.19 -5.94
CA ALA A 45 32.95 4.11 -4.94
C ALA A 45 31.70 3.23 -5.10
N ILE A 46 31.61 2.49 -6.22
CA ILE A 46 30.43 1.71 -6.62
C ILE A 46 30.10 0.59 -5.61
N GLU A 47 31.10 -0.03 -5.00
CA GLU A 47 30.91 -1.11 -4.03
C GLU A 47 30.25 -0.59 -2.74
N GLU A 48 30.76 0.51 -2.19
CA GLU A 48 30.18 1.17 -1.01
C GLU A 48 28.77 1.70 -1.28
N TYR A 49 28.52 2.24 -2.48
CA TYR A 49 27.18 2.65 -2.92
C TYR A 49 26.20 1.48 -2.89
N THR A 50 26.56 0.35 -3.51
CA THR A 50 25.68 -0.83 -3.61
C THR A 50 25.39 -1.42 -2.23
N ARG A 51 26.36 -1.39 -1.32
CA ARG A 51 26.18 -1.83 0.06
C ARG A 51 25.17 -0.96 0.80
N LEU A 52 25.32 0.36 0.74
CA LEU A 52 24.49 1.30 1.49
C LEU A 52 23.07 1.44 0.89
N GLU A 53 22.92 1.32 -0.44
CA GLU A 53 21.60 1.13 -1.08
C GLU A 53 20.87 -0.09 -0.50
N ARG A 54 21.57 -1.22 -0.36
CA ARG A 54 21.00 -2.44 0.24
C ARG A 54 20.60 -2.25 1.70
N GLU A 55 21.37 -1.50 2.48
CA GLU A 55 21.04 -1.18 3.87
C GLU A 55 19.78 -0.32 3.98
N VAL A 56 19.66 0.71 3.15
CA VAL A 56 18.44 1.56 3.07
C VAL A 56 17.24 0.71 2.67
N LEU A 57 17.35 -0.11 1.63
CA LEU A 57 16.26 -0.98 1.18
C LEU A 57 15.88 -2.03 2.25
N ALA A 58 16.84 -2.49 3.05
CA ALA A 58 16.59 -3.42 4.15
C ALA A 58 15.84 -2.79 5.34
N SER A 59 15.80 -1.45 5.45
CA SER A 59 15.05 -0.75 6.50
C SER A 59 13.53 -0.88 6.33
N VAL A 60 13.06 -1.12 5.10
CA VAL A 60 11.64 -1.27 4.71
C VAL A 60 11.38 -2.62 4.01
N PRO A 61 11.63 -3.76 4.69
CA PRO A 61 11.77 -5.08 4.05
C PRO A 61 10.48 -5.64 3.42
N HIS A 62 9.33 -4.99 3.64
CA HIS A 62 8.03 -5.43 3.12
C HIS A 62 7.49 -4.53 2.00
N LEU A 63 8.22 -3.47 1.67
CA LEU A 63 7.96 -2.73 0.44
C LEU A 63 8.70 -3.43 -0.70
N ASP A 64 8.12 -3.33 -1.90
CA ASP A 64 8.84 -3.72 -3.10
C ASP A 64 10.09 -2.83 -3.21
N THR A 65 11.27 -3.42 -3.04
CA THR A 65 12.53 -2.69 -3.00
C THR A 65 12.81 -1.94 -4.30
N SER A 66 12.31 -2.45 -5.44
CA SER A 66 12.43 -1.75 -6.73
C SER A 66 11.58 -0.47 -6.73
N LEU A 67 10.35 -0.54 -6.20
CA LEU A 67 9.49 0.64 -6.09
C LEU A 67 10.00 1.63 -5.05
N VAL A 68 10.59 1.17 -3.94
CA VAL A 68 11.22 2.07 -2.95
C VAL A 68 12.40 2.81 -3.56
N ALA A 69 13.23 2.10 -4.34
CA ALA A 69 14.35 2.70 -5.02
C ALA A 69 13.87 3.80 -6.00
N ASP A 70 12.85 3.51 -6.79
CA ASP A 70 12.28 4.45 -7.75
C ASP A 70 11.57 5.65 -7.10
N ASP A 71 10.89 5.44 -5.97
CA ASP A 71 10.06 6.46 -5.32
C ASP A 71 10.85 7.41 -4.43
N PHE A 72 11.85 6.89 -3.74
CA PHE A 72 12.56 7.62 -2.70
C PHE A 72 14.03 7.78 -3.04
N TYR A 73 14.70 6.67 -3.36
CA TYR A 73 16.15 6.64 -3.45
C TYR A 73 16.69 7.40 -4.65
N HIS A 74 16.27 7.03 -5.87
CA HIS A 74 16.70 7.70 -7.10
C HIS A 74 16.30 9.19 -7.10
N PRO A 75 15.06 9.58 -6.71
CA PRO A 75 14.70 11.00 -6.63
C PRO A 75 15.50 11.77 -5.59
N MET A 76 15.88 11.15 -4.47
CA MET A 76 16.71 11.78 -3.44
C MET A 76 18.13 12.02 -3.93
N LEU A 77 18.74 11.04 -4.61
CA LEU A 77 20.06 11.21 -5.24
C LEU A 77 20.03 12.29 -6.33
N GLN A 78 18.98 12.30 -7.17
CA GLN A 78 18.80 13.33 -8.19
C GLN A 78 18.65 14.72 -7.57
N ALA A 79 17.87 14.85 -6.49
CA ALA A 79 17.72 16.12 -5.78
C ALA A 79 19.04 16.62 -5.21
N LEU A 80 19.87 15.73 -4.65
CA LEU A 80 21.23 16.08 -4.19
C LEU A 80 22.12 16.51 -5.36
N ALA A 81 22.04 15.82 -6.50
CA ALA A 81 22.76 16.17 -7.73
C ALA A 81 22.44 17.58 -8.23
N ASP A 82 21.16 17.95 -8.15
CA ASP A 82 20.66 19.25 -8.58
C ASP A 82 20.90 20.37 -7.53
N GLY A 83 21.57 20.07 -6.41
CA GLY A 83 21.75 21.01 -5.30
C GLY A 83 20.48 21.32 -4.51
N LYS A 84 19.42 20.51 -4.66
CA LYS A 84 18.12 20.65 -3.99
C LYS A 84 18.07 19.86 -2.69
N ALA A 85 18.98 20.18 -1.76
CA ALA A 85 19.12 19.45 -0.50
C ALA A 85 17.82 19.35 0.33
N HIS A 86 16.97 20.38 0.29
CA HIS A 86 15.68 20.40 0.99
C HIS A 86 14.68 19.35 0.43
N GLU A 87 14.70 19.09 -0.88
CA GLU A 87 13.84 18.06 -1.48
C GLU A 87 14.31 16.66 -1.08
N ALA A 88 15.63 16.43 -1.10
CA ALA A 88 16.24 15.19 -0.61
C ALA A 88 15.90 14.95 0.87
N GLU A 89 15.98 15.99 1.70
CA GLU A 89 15.56 15.95 3.11
C GLU A 89 14.09 15.58 3.28
N SER A 90 13.22 16.16 2.45
CA SER A 90 11.79 15.85 2.47
C SER A 90 11.50 14.40 2.11
N LEU A 91 12.19 13.86 1.10
CA LEU A 91 12.07 12.46 0.70
C LEU A 91 12.57 11.51 1.79
N GLY A 92 13.71 11.81 2.40
CA GLY A 92 14.26 11.03 3.51
C GLY A 92 13.32 11.00 4.72
N ARG A 93 12.79 12.17 5.15
CA ARG A 93 11.79 12.24 6.23
C ARG A 93 10.54 11.41 5.93
N ARG A 94 10.10 11.40 4.67
CA ARG A 94 8.93 10.61 4.27
C ARG A 94 9.22 9.10 4.32
N LEU A 95 10.40 8.68 3.88
CA LEU A 95 10.83 7.29 4.00
C LEU A 95 10.97 6.87 5.48
N ASP A 96 11.47 7.74 6.35
CA ASP A 96 11.51 7.51 7.80
C ASP A 96 10.11 7.28 8.39
N VAL A 97 9.13 8.12 8.02
CA VAL A 97 7.72 7.93 8.45
C VAL A 97 7.17 6.58 8.01
N ILE A 98 7.46 6.18 6.77
CA ILE A 98 7.03 4.88 6.24
C ILE A 98 7.74 3.74 6.97
N ALA A 99 9.06 3.83 7.20
CA ALA A 99 9.83 2.84 7.92
C ALA A 99 9.35 2.67 9.38
N GLU A 100 8.98 3.77 10.04
CA GLU A 100 8.42 3.73 11.38
C GLU A 100 7.02 3.10 11.40
N ARG A 101 6.15 3.43 10.44
CA ARG A 101 4.86 2.73 10.26
C ARG A 101 5.09 1.22 10.03
N GLU A 102 6.10 0.87 9.24
CA GLU A 102 6.48 -0.52 8.98
C GLU A 102 7.04 -1.25 10.21
N ARG A 103 7.72 -0.54 11.10
CA ARG A 103 8.17 -1.08 12.39
C ARG A 103 6.99 -1.27 13.34
N ALA A 104 6.16 -0.24 13.50
CA ALA A 104 5.04 -0.23 14.43
C ALA A 104 4.08 -1.40 14.20
N TRP A 105 3.79 -1.77 12.95
CA TRP A 105 2.88 -2.91 12.71
C TRP A 105 3.50 -4.26 13.04
N ARG A 106 4.82 -4.43 12.84
CA ARG A 106 5.53 -5.66 13.21
C ARG A 106 5.46 -5.88 14.71
N GLU A 107 5.56 -4.80 15.47
CA GLU A 107 5.42 -4.81 16.93
C GLU A 107 3.96 -4.92 17.37
N GLY A 108 3.01 -4.48 16.53
CA GLY A 108 1.56 -4.51 16.78
C GLY A 108 0.93 -5.91 16.79
N GLY A 109 1.68 -6.96 16.46
CA GLY A 109 1.26 -8.35 16.64
C GLY A 109 0.14 -8.83 15.69
N TYR A 110 -0.18 -8.08 14.64
CA TYR A 110 -1.11 -8.53 13.61
C TYR A 110 -0.46 -9.65 12.80
N THR A 111 -1.14 -10.80 12.70
CA THR A 111 -0.70 -11.88 11.81
C THR A 111 -1.33 -11.68 10.43
N PRO A 112 -0.54 -11.40 9.38
CA PRO A 112 -1.07 -11.27 8.03
C PRO A 112 -1.79 -12.56 7.59
N PRO A 113 -2.85 -12.46 6.79
CA PRO A 113 -3.50 -13.64 6.25
C PRO A 113 -2.53 -14.47 5.41
N THR A 114 -2.59 -15.79 5.57
CA THR A 114 -1.84 -16.75 4.75
C THR A 114 -2.74 -17.35 3.68
N PHE A 115 -2.10 -17.92 2.66
CA PHE A 115 -2.76 -18.54 1.51
C PHE A 115 -2.09 -19.87 1.21
N THR A 116 -2.89 -20.91 1.03
CA THR A 116 -2.43 -22.14 0.40
C THR A 116 -2.52 -21.94 -1.11
N LYS A 117 -1.42 -22.19 -1.81
CA LYS A 117 -1.36 -22.17 -3.27
C LYS A 117 -0.98 -23.55 -3.74
N ASP A 118 -1.88 -24.20 -4.47
CA ASP A 118 -1.61 -25.47 -5.14
C ASP A 118 -1.57 -25.20 -6.65
N GLU A 119 -0.46 -25.57 -7.29
CA GLU A 119 -0.33 -25.51 -8.74
C GLU A 119 -0.20 -26.95 -9.25
N GLN A 120 -1.17 -27.36 -10.07
CA GLN A 120 -1.17 -28.69 -10.67
C GLN A 120 -1.13 -28.56 -12.18
N THR A 121 -0.17 -29.24 -12.81
CA THR A 121 -0.11 -29.32 -14.27
C THR A 121 -0.62 -30.68 -14.72
N SER A 122 -1.60 -30.70 -15.62
CA SER A 122 -2.13 -31.92 -16.24
C SER A 122 -2.12 -31.74 -17.76
N GLY A 123 -1.08 -32.28 -18.41
CA GLY A 123 -0.87 -32.06 -19.85
C GLY A 123 -0.46 -30.61 -20.14
N PRO A 124 -1.07 -29.94 -21.15
CA PRO A 124 -0.77 -28.55 -21.46
C PRO A 124 -1.42 -27.54 -20.50
N VAL A 125 -2.29 -28.00 -19.59
CA VAL A 125 -3.10 -27.14 -18.73
C VAL A 125 -2.48 -27.03 -17.34
N THR A 126 -2.33 -25.79 -16.87
CA THR A 126 -1.91 -25.48 -15.49
C THR A 126 -3.12 -24.97 -14.70
N TYR A 127 -3.45 -25.69 -13.63
CA TYR A 127 -4.50 -25.35 -12.67
C TYR A 127 -3.86 -24.62 -11.50
N ARG A 128 -4.41 -23.45 -11.15
CA ARG A 128 -3.97 -22.69 -9.98
C ARG A 128 -5.11 -22.60 -8.99
N LYS A 129 -4.88 -23.21 -7.84
CA LYS A 129 -5.80 -23.15 -6.71
C LYS A 129 -5.19 -22.27 -5.63
N SER A 130 -5.94 -21.27 -5.17
CA SER A 130 -5.61 -20.46 -4.02
C SER A 130 -6.74 -20.52 -2.99
N THR A 131 -6.40 -20.83 -1.74
CA THR A 131 -7.35 -20.85 -0.63
C THR A 131 -6.84 -19.95 0.48
N GLY A 132 -7.64 -18.96 0.85
CA GLY A 132 -7.32 -18.06 1.95
C GLY A 132 -7.47 -18.75 3.31
N SER A 133 -6.66 -18.31 4.28
CA SER A 133 -6.62 -18.85 5.65
C SER A 133 -7.94 -18.79 6.43
N ASN A 134 -8.85 -17.88 6.06
CA ASN A 134 -10.17 -17.72 6.67
C ASN A 134 -11.30 -18.35 5.84
N TYR A 135 -10.98 -19.09 4.78
CA TYR A 135 -11.98 -19.77 3.97
C TYR A 135 -12.50 -21.03 4.69
N THR A 136 -13.81 -21.07 4.93
CA THR A 136 -14.48 -22.19 5.61
C THR A 136 -15.58 -22.83 4.74
N GLY A 137 -15.44 -22.73 3.42
CA GLY A 137 -16.48 -23.13 2.45
C GLY A 137 -17.28 -21.94 1.90
N TYR A 138 -18.27 -22.25 1.07
CA TYR A 138 -19.12 -21.22 0.44
C TYR A 138 -19.90 -20.44 1.50
N ARG A 139 -19.81 -19.11 1.42
CA ARG A 139 -20.51 -18.18 2.30
C ARG A 139 -21.12 -17.04 1.50
N ASP A 140 -22.19 -16.49 2.03
CA ASP A 140 -22.82 -15.28 1.51
C ASP A 140 -21.86 -14.09 1.60
N VAL A 141 -21.65 -13.35 0.50
CA VAL A 141 -20.73 -12.20 0.46
C VAL A 141 -21.09 -11.12 1.47
N THR A 142 -22.36 -10.99 1.87
CA THR A 142 -22.76 -10.04 2.91
C THR A 142 -22.22 -10.45 4.28
N ALA A 143 -22.16 -11.75 4.57
CA ALA A 143 -21.53 -12.26 5.79
C ALA A 143 -20.01 -12.10 5.72
N ILE A 144 -19.38 -12.44 4.58
CA ILE A 144 -17.94 -12.22 4.36
C ILE A 144 -17.58 -10.74 4.55
N ALA A 145 -18.35 -9.82 3.97
CA ALA A 145 -18.11 -8.38 4.10
C ALA A 145 -18.16 -7.89 5.56
N LYS A 146 -18.97 -8.53 6.42
CA LYS A 146 -19.01 -8.19 7.86
C LYS A 146 -17.69 -8.58 8.54
N ASP A 147 -17.18 -9.77 8.25
CA ASP A 147 -15.95 -10.30 8.83
C ASP A 147 -14.73 -9.52 8.30
N VAL A 148 -14.66 -9.28 6.99
CA VAL A 148 -13.62 -8.44 6.37
C VAL A 148 -13.56 -7.06 7.02
N ARG A 149 -14.69 -6.40 7.29
CA ARG A 149 -14.69 -5.12 8.01
C ARG A 149 -14.16 -5.24 9.45
N ALA A 150 -14.38 -6.37 10.12
CA ALA A 150 -13.84 -6.60 11.45
C ALA A 150 -12.32 -6.77 11.41
N ASP A 151 -11.81 -7.56 10.47
CA ASP A 151 -10.38 -7.79 10.27
C ASP A 151 -9.65 -6.52 9.82
N LEU A 152 -10.23 -5.73 8.91
CA LEU A 152 -9.67 -4.43 8.51
C LEU A 152 -9.53 -3.48 9.70
N ARG A 153 -10.52 -3.42 10.60
CA ARG A 153 -10.40 -2.63 11.84
C ARG A 153 -9.36 -3.18 12.80
N ALA A 154 -9.21 -4.50 12.89
CA ALA A 154 -8.17 -5.12 13.70
C ALA A 154 -6.77 -4.78 13.14
N ALA A 155 -6.60 -4.88 11.82
CA ALA A 155 -5.39 -4.50 11.11
C ALA A 155 -5.04 -3.02 11.29
N GLN A 156 -6.02 -2.12 11.23
CA GLN A 156 -5.81 -0.69 11.49
C GLN A 156 -5.38 -0.41 12.93
N ARG A 157 -6.01 -1.06 13.92
CA ARG A 157 -5.61 -0.91 15.33
C ARG A 157 -4.20 -1.42 15.61
N ALA A 158 -3.78 -2.45 14.90
CA ALA A 158 -2.44 -3.01 15.01
C ALA A 158 -1.40 -2.32 14.12
N GLY A 159 -1.78 -1.24 13.40
CA GLY A 159 -0.88 -0.49 12.52
C GLY A 159 -0.57 -1.17 11.17
N PHE A 160 -1.05 -2.39 10.92
CA PHE A 160 -0.81 -3.11 9.66
C PHE A 160 -1.37 -2.35 8.46
N ILE A 161 -2.56 -1.76 8.63
CA ILE A 161 -3.12 -0.76 7.73
C ILE A 161 -2.98 0.60 8.42
N PRO A 162 -2.67 1.68 7.68
CA PRO A 162 -2.58 3.00 8.27
C PRO A 162 -3.89 3.40 9.00
N PRO A 163 -3.81 3.99 10.20
CA PRO A 163 -5.01 4.32 10.98
C PRO A 163 -5.78 5.54 10.44
N ASP A 164 -5.13 6.35 9.62
CA ASP A 164 -5.65 7.55 8.96
C ASP A 164 -6.49 7.23 7.70
N VAL A 165 -6.30 6.07 7.07
CA VAL A 165 -7.12 5.69 5.91
C VAL A 165 -8.53 5.26 6.30
N THR A 166 -9.50 5.60 5.46
CA THR A 166 -10.88 5.11 5.57
C THR A 166 -11.10 4.02 4.53
N ILE A 167 -11.59 2.85 4.96
CA ILE A 167 -11.87 1.74 4.05
C ILE A 167 -13.36 1.48 4.02
N SER A 168 -13.96 1.67 2.84
CA SER A 168 -15.34 1.28 2.58
C SER A 168 -15.38 -0.09 1.91
N VAL A 169 -16.32 -0.92 2.34
CA VAL A 169 -16.50 -2.28 1.83
C VAL A 169 -17.93 -2.41 1.33
N ARG A 170 -18.09 -2.69 0.04
CA ARG A 170 -19.38 -2.91 -0.62
C ARG A 170 -19.45 -4.34 -1.13
N SER A 171 -20.53 -5.03 -0.81
CA SER A 171 -20.82 -6.36 -1.37
C SER A 171 -21.90 -6.23 -2.43
N SER A 172 -21.79 -7.00 -3.52
CA SER A 172 -22.82 -7.13 -4.55
C SER A 172 -23.05 -8.58 -4.92
N LYS A 173 -24.26 -8.89 -5.38
CA LYS A 173 -24.66 -10.21 -5.90
C LYS A 173 -25.27 -10.00 -7.28
N TYR A 174 -25.01 -10.93 -8.18
CA TYR A 174 -25.53 -10.89 -9.56
C TYR A 174 -25.76 -12.33 -10.05
N ALA A 175 -26.39 -12.46 -11.22
CA ALA A 175 -26.64 -13.77 -11.81
C ALA A 175 -25.31 -14.49 -12.05
N GLY A 176 -25.09 -15.60 -11.34
CA GLY A 176 -23.87 -16.40 -11.46
C GLY A 176 -22.70 -15.98 -10.57
N GLY A 177 -22.86 -15.03 -9.64
CA GLY A 177 -21.75 -14.69 -8.76
C GLY A 177 -22.01 -13.61 -7.71
N GLN A 178 -20.93 -13.27 -7.02
CA GLN A 178 -20.88 -12.24 -5.99
C GLN A 178 -19.53 -11.52 -6.03
N ALA A 179 -19.51 -10.27 -5.61
CA ALA A 179 -18.30 -9.45 -5.58
C ALA A 179 -18.20 -8.62 -4.30
N LEU A 180 -16.96 -8.30 -3.94
CA LEU A 180 -16.56 -7.47 -2.84
C LEU A 180 -15.68 -6.34 -3.38
N ASP A 181 -16.19 -5.12 -3.33
CA ASP A 181 -15.49 -3.91 -3.74
C ASP A 181 -15.02 -3.15 -2.49
N LEU A 182 -13.71 -2.95 -2.38
CA LEU A 182 -13.08 -2.19 -1.32
C LEU A 182 -12.52 -0.90 -1.89
N ARG A 183 -12.80 0.22 -1.23
CA ARG A 183 -12.27 1.53 -1.59
C ARG A 183 -11.53 2.13 -0.40
N VAL A 184 -10.26 2.45 -0.62
CA VAL A 184 -9.34 3.06 0.36
C VAL A 184 -9.28 4.56 0.08
N GLU A 185 -9.54 5.36 1.10
CA GLU A 185 -9.55 6.82 1.05
C GLU A 185 -8.65 7.41 2.14
N GLY A 186 -8.20 8.65 1.96
CA GLY A 186 -7.41 9.37 2.98
C GLY A 186 -5.90 9.20 2.89
N LEU A 187 -5.38 8.55 1.84
CA LEU A 187 -3.96 8.67 1.50
C LEU A 187 -3.69 10.09 0.99
N SER A 188 -2.57 10.68 1.40
CA SER A 188 -2.12 11.95 0.83
C SER A 188 -1.73 11.77 -0.64
N GLU A 189 -1.72 12.85 -1.42
CA GLU A 189 -1.33 12.79 -2.83
C GLU A 189 0.09 12.25 -3.01
N ASP A 190 1.01 12.69 -2.13
CA ASP A 190 2.38 12.19 -2.08
C ASP A 190 2.40 10.69 -1.74
N ASP A 191 1.65 10.25 -0.73
CA ASP A 191 1.56 8.83 -0.37
C ASP A 191 0.90 7.97 -1.43
N GLN A 192 0.00 8.54 -2.23
CA GLN A 192 -0.71 7.80 -3.26
C GLN A 192 0.11 7.63 -4.53
N PHE A 193 0.79 8.69 -4.99
CA PHE A 193 1.43 8.71 -6.30
C PHE A 193 2.94 8.93 -6.21
N GLN A 194 3.66 8.35 -7.17
CA GLN A 194 5.06 8.70 -7.38
C GLN A 194 5.15 10.19 -7.71
N ARG A 195 6.14 10.88 -7.14
CA ARG A 195 6.45 12.25 -7.55
C ARG A 195 6.80 12.21 -9.04
N ARG A 196 6.20 13.09 -9.82
CA ARG A 196 6.36 13.07 -11.27
C ARG A 196 7.83 13.19 -11.63
N SER A 197 8.40 12.13 -12.17
CA SER A 197 9.76 12.17 -12.71
C SER A 197 9.73 12.92 -14.03
N PRO A 198 10.61 13.91 -14.26
CA PRO A 198 10.76 14.53 -15.58
C PRO A 198 11.26 13.54 -16.64
N LEU A 199 11.82 12.39 -16.22
CA LEU A 199 12.31 11.34 -17.09
C LEU A 199 11.23 10.31 -17.47
N ASP A 200 10.07 10.30 -16.80
CA ASP A 200 8.96 9.41 -17.17
C ASP A 200 8.11 10.09 -18.26
N PRO A 201 8.17 9.63 -19.52
CA PRO A 201 7.40 10.23 -20.61
C PRO A 201 5.91 9.87 -20.51
N SER A 202 5.53 8.93 -19.64
CA SER A 202 4.14 8.59 -19.46
C SER A 202 3.41 9.73 -18.74
N TRP A 203 2.32 10.19 -19.33
CA TRP A 203 1.42 11.16 -18.70
C TRP A 203 0.55 10.53 -17.60
N GLN A 204 0.84 9.28 -17.21
CA GLN A 204 0.05 8.52 -16.27
C GLN A 204 0.66 8.65 -14.87
N ARG A 205 -0.20 8.94 -13.89
CA ARG A 205 0.21 8.93 -12.49
C ARG A 205 0.41 7.47 -12.06
N ARG A 206 1.62 7.11 -11.68
CA ARG A 206 1.93 5.80 -11.11
C ARG A 206 1.68 5.83 -9.60
N TYR A 207 1.16 4.75 -9.05
CA TYR A 207 1.03 4.62 -7.60
C TYR A 207 2.41 4.47 -6.96
N SER A 208 2.57 5.03 -5.77
CA SER A 208 3.79 4.84 -4.98
C SER A 208 3.90 3.38 -4.47
N ALA A 209 5.10 2.96 -4.09
CA ALA A 209 5.41 1.72 -3.39
C ALA A 209 4.51 1.55 -2.16
N TYR A 210 4.32 2.63 -1.42
CA TYR A 210 3.52 2.65 -0.20
C TYR A 210 2.03 2.44 -0.50
N ALA A 211 1.49 3.13 -1.50
CA ALA A 211 0.11 2.96 -1.95
C ALA A 211 -0.16 1.54 -2.46
N HIS A 212 0.78 0.97 -3.23
CA HIS A 212 0.75 -0.42 -3.65
C HIS A 212 0.67 -1.36 -2.45
N GLN A 213 1.54 -1.16 -1.46
CA GLN A 213 1.56 -1.98 -0.26
C GLN A 213 0.24 -1.89 0.53
N VAL A 214 -0.31 -0.69 0.74
CA VAL A 214 -1.60 -0.51 1.42
C VAL A 214 -2.71 -1.23 0.67
N ARG A 215 -2.77 -1.09 -0.66
CA ARG A 215 -3.74 -1.79 -1.50
C ARG A 215 -3.61 -3.30 -1.38
N ASP A 216 -2.38 -3.82 -1.41
CA ASP A 216 -2.11 -5.26 -1.35
C ASP A 216 -2.43 -5.84 0.02
N ARG A 217 -2.20 -5.10 1.11
CA ARG A 217 -2.62 -5.49 2.47
C ARG A 217 -4.13 -5.59 2.60
N VAL A 218 -4.84 -4.57 2.11
CA VAL A 218 -6.32 -4.57 2.09
C VAL A 218 -6.84 -5.72 1.24
N LYS A 219 -6.23 -5.95 0.08
CA LYS A 219 -6.57 -7.07 -0.81
C LYS A 219 -6.29 -8.41 -0.14
N ALA A 220 -5.17 -8.58 0.56
CA ALA A 220 -4.84 -9.81 1.26
C ALA A 220 -5.87 -10.15 2.35
N ILE A 221 -6.27 -9.17 3.16
CA ILE A 221 -7.32 -9.35 4.17
C ILE A 221 -8.64 -9.76 3.53
N ALA A 222 -9.03 -9.07 2.46
CA ALA A 222 -10.24 -9.43 1.73
C ALA A 222 -10.12 -10.83 1.12
N SER A 223 -9.01 -11.17 0.46
CA SER A 223 -8.79 -12.47 -0.20
C SER A 223 -8.65 -13.63 0.78
N ALA A 224 -8.37 -13.38 2.06
CA ALA A 224 -8.28 -14.42 3.10
C ALA A 224 -9.55 -15.27 3.23
N TYR A 225 -10.71 -14.72 2.84
CA TYR A 225 -12.00 -15.39 2.88
C TYR A 225 -12.40 -16.01 1.53
N SER A 226 -11.55 -15.91 0.51
CA SER A 226 -11.84 -16.41 -0.83
C SER A 226 -11.20 -17.77 -1.07
N HIS A 227 -11.81 -18.48 -2.00
CA HIS A 227 -11.27 -19.65 -2.66
C HIS A 227 -11.36 -19.40 -4.17
N ASP A 228 -10.25 -19.61 -4.86
CA ASP A 228 -10.07 -19.46 -6.29
C ASP A 228 -9.49 -20.78 -6.83
N ASP A 229 -10.24 -21.45 -7.70
CA ASP A 229 -9.84 -22.67 -8.39
C ASP A 229 -10.08 -22.49 -9.89
N THR A 230 -9.55 -21.38 -10.41
CA THR A 230 -9.67 -21.05 -11.82
C THR A 230 -8.68 -21.86 -12.66
N SER A 231 -9.20 -22.45 -13.73
CA SER A 231 -8.42 -23.07 -14.79
C SER A 231 -8.45 -22.16 -16.01
N SER A 232 -7.30 -21.90 -16.62
CA SER A 232 -7.20 -21.03 -17.80
C SER A 232 -7.96 -21.56 -19.02
N GLU A 233 -8.41 -22.82 -19.03
CA GLU A 233 -9.04 -23.42 -20.21
C GLU A 233 -10.50 -23.85 -20.01
N THR A 234 -10.91 -24.19 -18.78
CA THR A 234 -12.15 -24.94 -18.57
C THR A 234 -13.14 -24.33 -17.59
N ASP A 235 -12.67 -23.58 -16.59
CA ASP A 235 -13.54 -23.00 -15.58
C ASP A 235 -13.03 -21.64 -15.09
N TYR A 236 -13.56 -20.58 -15.71
CA TYR A 236 -13.26 -19.19 -15.37
C TYR A 236 -14.04 -18.66 -14.15
N TRP A 237 -14.99 -19.44 -13.61
CA TRP A 237 -15.98 -18.95 -12.65
C TRP A 237 -15.95 -19.67 -11.31
N ASN A 238 -14.98 -20.56 -11.06
CA ASN A 238 -14.81 -21.23 -9.78
C ASN A 238 -14.08 -20.34 -8.75
N VAL A 239 -14.70 -19.21 -8.44
CA VAL A 239 -14.28 -18.29 -7.38
C VAL A 239 -15.42 -18.06 -6.40
N THR A 240 -15.11 -17.94 -5.11
CA THR A 240 -16.15 -17.68 -4.09
C THR A 240 -16.79 -16.31 -4.29
N TYR A 241 -15.97 -15.29 -4.59
CA TYR A 241 -16.39 -13.95 -4.99
C TYR A 241 -15.22 -13.24 -5.69
N TYR A 242 -15.53 -12.24 -6.51
CA TYR A 242 -14.54 -11.33 -7.06
C TYR A 242 -14.18 -10.25 -6.05
N CYS A 243 -12.88 -10.02 -5.82
CA CYS A 243 -12.39 -8.98 -4.93
C CYS A 243 -11.70 -7.89 -5.73
N ASN A 244 -12.18 -6.65 -5.60
CA ASN A 244 -11.54 -5.48 -6.19
C ASN A 244 -11.17 -4.48 -5.09
N VAL A 245 -9.95 -3.93 -5.17
CA VAL A 245 -9.47 -2.89 -4.26
C VAL A 245 -9.04 -1.69 -5.08
N THR A 246 -9.70 -0.57 -4.84
CA THR A 246 -9.45 0.72 -5.50
C THR A 246 -8.94 1.73 -4.48
N LEU A 247 -7.91 2.49 -4.86
CA LEU A 247 -7.50 3.68 -4.15
C LEU A 247 -8.32 4.85 -4.68
N ALA A 248 -9.04 5.56 -3.83
CA ALA A 248 -9.75 6.77 -4.21
C ALA A 248 -8.75 7.88 -4.53
N ASP A 249 -9.11 8.79 -5.45
CA ASP A 249 -8.31 9.98 -5.67
C ASP A 249 -8.13 10.77 -4.36
N PRO A 250 -6.96 11.39 -4.15
CA PRO A 250 -6.75 12.22 -2.96
C PRO A 250 -7.75 13.37 -3.00
N ALA A 251 -8.22 13.78 -1.81
CA ALA A 251 -9.04 14.98 -1.73
C ALA A 251 -8.27 16.15 -2.39
N PRO A 252 -8.93 17.00 -3.19
CA PRO A 252 -8.25 18.17 -3.74
C PRO A 252 -7.72 18.98 -2.57
N VAL A 253 -6.43 19.34 -2.62
CA VAL A 253 -5.85 20.29 -1.66
C VAL A 253 -6.62 21.58 -1.86
N THR A 254 -7.58 21.85 -0.99
CA THR A 254 -8.21 23.17 -0.92
C THR A 254 -7.15 24.10 -0.35
N ASP A 255 -6.34 24.67 -1.25
CA ASP A 255 -5.47 25.78 -0.90
C ASP A 255 -6.34 26.78 -0.16
N GLY A 256 -6.10 26.88 1.15
CA GLY A 256 -6.82 27.79 2.01
C GLY A 256 -6.62 29.17 1.43
N VAL A 257 -7.62 29.67 0.69
CA VAL A 257 -7.74 31.07 0.39
C VAL A 257 -7.88 31.72 1.74
N LEU A 258 -6.77 32.21 2.29
CA LEU A 258 -6.73 33.07 3.45
C LEU A 258 -7.56 34.30 3.08
N LEU A 259 -8.84 34.27 3.49
CA LEU A 259 -9.75 35.40 3.41
C LEU A 259 -9.43 36.41 4.51
#